data_AF-A0A936U240-F1
#
_entry.id   AF-A0A936U240-F1
#
_cell.length_a   1.000
_cell.length_b   1.000
_cell.length_c   1.000
_cell.angle_alpha   90.00
_cell.angle_beta   90.00
_cell.angle_gamma   90.00
#
_symmetry.space_group_name_H-M   'P 1'
#
loop_
_entity.id
_entity.type
_entity.pdbx_description
1 polymer ?
#
loop_
_entity_poly.entity_id
_entity_poly.type
_entity_poly.pdbx_seq_one_letter_code
_entity_poly.pdbx_strand_id
1 'polypeptide(L)'
;MGRQIAQVLFLILPLIISCRQSVPVVPASGPSAAPAKVADRTFDQPVVVFIYPDNQRIDSIKSQIGADRYFALSDQRGAAFSKIRRLAGKEKVSTWSGITGKYRFKTSDGTMIDIDLGTSRQLWNLIMFNGKDSPVIVNPDEALQLFKKTFNLKKERKRSSFSKPSPVSLPGDSSHFQTSFPDEPFEIIPGIRETTLRLIVFPGQESLPMRNESESIRVVTSFISPNRRFWLEFDNDMFSNTDRYYTNGVVLGYSAPGLTSWKINRLMLNRNNNSVVHSSISLHHGMFTPLTTKEPPPMHDDRPYASTLYLRYNQVSEDAGAGIMIVSAIEAGIIGDAALGRLMQKTVHSGIPSNDEPQGWETQIKNDLVLNYDINFHKQLINSRYTGVYAVGSISAGTLYSNATMGINAIAGICQTGLTPLPEEYDDLSASTGNWQYGFTGGLELRMVGYDATLQGGLFNKNNIYALKPGEIERLVAAMHIGLFAGYKKLGLSISQFYLSPEFKTGKQHFWGRVGLNYGW
;
A
#
# COMPACT_ATOMS: atom_id res chain seq x y z
N MET A 1 3.19 -34.89 12.24
CA MET A 1 3.61 -33.55 11.79
C MET A 1 2.71 -33.10 10.62
N GLY A 2 1.50 -32.60 10.92
CA GLY A 2 0.47 -32.45 9.85
C GLY A 2 -0.81 -31.69 10.23
N ARG A 3 -0.75 -30.73 11.17
CA ARG A 3 -1.90 -29.88 11.54
C ARG A 3 -1.66 -28.37 11.48
N GLN A 4 -0.42 -27.91 11.30
CA GLN A 4 -0.08 -26.48 11.23
C GLN A 4 -0.21 -25.89 9.81
N ILE A 5 0.01 -26.68 8.75
CA ILE A 5 -0.08 -26.20 7.35
C ILE A 5 -1.51 -25.78 6.98
N ALA A 6 -2.52 -26.44 7.55
CA ALA A 6 -3.93 -26.17 7.25
C ALA A 6 -4.46 -24.81 7.78
N GLN A 7 -3.74 -24.13 8.68
CA GLN A 7 -4.17 -22.85 9.23
C GLN A 7 -3.73 -21.64 8.38
N VAL A 8 -2.70 -21.79 7.54
CA VAL A 8 -2.20 -20.71 6.67
C VAL A 8 -3.11 -20.47 5.46
N LEU A 9 -3.78 -21.51 4.96
CA LEU A 9 -4.65 -21.46 3.78
C LEU A 9 -6.04 -20.84 4.01
N PHE A 10 -6.37 -20.41 5.24
CA PHE A 10 -7.71 -19.91 5.60
C PHE A 10 -7.85 -18.36 5.58
N LEU A 11 -6.86 -17.66 5.00
CA LEU A 11 -6.74 -16.19 5.05
C LEU A 11 -6.97 -15.47 3.69
N ILE A 12 -7.59 -16.14 2.71
CA ILE A 12 -7.87 -15.56 1.39
C ILE A 12 -9.37 -15.23 1.27
N LEU A 13 -9.67 -13.93 1.05
CA LEU A 13 -11.02 -13.28 0.99
C LEU A 13 -11.77 -13.22 2.34
N PRO A 14 -12.72 -12.26 2.54
CA PRO A 14 -13.48 -11.51 1.54
C PRO A 14 -13.45 -9.96 1.65
N LEU A 15 -13.98 -9.28 0.63
CA LEU A 15 -14.44 -7.88 0.68
C LEU A 15 -15.51 -7.62 -0.40
N ILE A 16 -16.24 -6.49 -0.29
CA ILE A 16 -17.44 -6.11 -1.09
C ILE A 16 -18.65 -7.03 -0.75
N ILE A 17 -19.89 -6.61 -0.44
CA ILE A 17 -20.69 -5.39 -0.73
C ILE A 17 -21.37 -4.84 0.55
N SER A 18 -21.74 -3.55 0.54
CA SER A 18 -22.94 -2.91 1.19
C SER A 18 -22.56 -1.68 2.06
N CYS A 19 -23.29 -0.54 2.05
CA CYS A 19 -24.52 -0.18 1.33
C CYS A 19 -24.48 1.27 0.80
N ARG A 20 -25.41 1.60 -0.10
CA ARG A 20 -25.63 2.96 -0.65
C ARG A 20 -26.81 3.62 0.07
N GLN A 21 -26.62 4.80 0.65
CA GLN A 21 -27.70 5.78 0.85
C GLN A 21 -27.15 7.19 0.56
N SER A 22 -28.00 8.05 0.03
CA SER A 22 -27.66 9.36 -0.54
C SER A 22 -28.34 10.52 0.23
N VAL A 23 -28.03 11.74 -0.24
CA VAL A 23 -28.82 13.00 -0.20
C VAL A 23 -28.35 14.04 0.84
N PRO A 24 -28.21 15.35 0.53
CA PRO A 24 -28.00 16.06 -0.75
C PRO A 24 -26.72 16.97 -0.75
N VAL A 25 -26.60 17.90 -1.71
CA VAL A 25 -25.59 18.99 -1.75
C VAL A 25 -26.27 20.35 -1.99
N VAL A 26 -25.86 21.40 -1.26
CA VAL A 26 -26.21 22.83 -1.46
C VAL A 26 -24.97 23.70 -1.08
N PRO A 27 -24.64 24.84 -1.74
CA PRO A 27 -23.23 25.26 -1.86
C PRO A 27 -22.78 26.55 -1.12
N ALA A 28 -21.46 26.60 -0.92
CA ALA A 28 -20.49 27.72 -0.95
C ALA A 28 -20.88 29.19 -0.61
N SER A 29 -20.10 29.78 0.31
CA SER A 29 -19.59 31.16 0.19
C SER A 29 -18.30 31.36 1.03
N GLY A 30 -17.53 32.39 0.70
CA GLY A 30 -16.38 32.94 1.45
C GLY A 30 -16.17 34.41 1.00
N PRO A 31 -15.04 35.09 1.27
CA PRO A 31 -13.86 34.71 2.06
C PRO A 31 -13.48 35.73 3.18
N SER A 32 -12.53 35.39 4.06
CA SER A 32 -11.62 36.35 4.72
C SER A 32 -10.43 35.60 5.38
N ALA A 33 -9.40 36.31 5.84
CA ALA A 33 -8.11 35.71 6.24
C ALA A 33 -7.62 36.09 7.66
N ALA A 34 -7.07 35.10 8.37
CA ALA A 34 -6.29 35.18 9.61
C ALA A 34 -7.03 35.71 10.88
N PRO A 35 -6.55 35.42 12.12
CA PRO A 35 -5.36 34.64 12.51
C PRO A 35 -5.69 33.26 13.13
N ALA A 36 -4.65 32.47 13.44
CA ALA A 36 -4.82 31.10 13.96
C ALA A 36 -4.89 31.02 15.50
N LYS A 37 -6.00 30.46 16.03
CA LYS A 37 -6.07 29.71 17.31
C LYS A 37 -7.45 29.07 17.53
N VAL A 38 -7.51 28.14 18.49
CA VAL A 38 -8.68 27.36 18.96
C VAL A 38 -9.19 26.31 17.96
N ALA A 39 -9.40 25.09 18.47
CA ALA A 39 -10.12 24.03 17.76
C ALA A 39 -11.60 24.06 18.21
N ASP A 40 -12.39 24.99 17.66
CA ASP A 40 -13.81 25.13 17.98
C ASP A 40 -14.62 23.92 17.49
N ARG A 41 -14.67 22.87 18.32
CA ARG A 41 -15.57 21.72 18.17
C ARG A 41 -16.46 21.62 19.41
N THR A 42 -17.75 21.88 19.19
CA THR A 42 -18.82 21.58 20.15
C THR A 42 -19.14 20.08 20.11
N PHE A 43 -19.31 19.46 21.28
CA PHE A 43 -19.85 18.11 21.43
C PHE A 43 -21.26 18.18 22.02
N ASP A 44 -22.25 17.68 21.27
CA ASP A 44 -23.68 17.68 21.60
C ASP A 44 -24.24 16.23 21.76
N GLN A 45 -23.35 15.23 21.73
CA GLN A 45 -23.67 13.81 21.83
C GLN A 45 -22.76 13.12 22.87
N PRO A 46 -23.15 11.94 23.41
CA PRO A 46 -22.33 11.18 24.36
C PRO A 46 -20.94 10.87 23.82
N VAL A 47 -19.89 11.34 24.52
CA VAL A 47 -18.50 11.25 24.08
C VAL A 47 -17.53 11.03 25.25
N VAL A 48 -16.47 10.25 25.00
CA VAL A 48 -15.24 10.25 25.80
C VAL A 48 -14.11 10.91 25.02
N VAL A 49 -13.65 12.06 25.52
CA VAL A 49 -12.59 12.88 24.95
C VAL A 49 -11.27 12.50 25.65
N PHE A 50 -10.34 11.88 24.92
CA PHE A 50 -9.03 11.49 25.44
C PHE A 50 -8.01 12.61 25.19
N ILE A 51 -7.45 13.18 26.26
CA ILE A 51 -6.54 14.33 26.20
C ILE A 51 -5.11 13.90 26.49
N TYR A 52 -4.21 14.32 25.62
CA TYR A 52 -2.77 14.09 25.69
C TYR A 52 -2.02 15.43 25.92
N PRO A 53 -0.81 15.41 26.51
CA PRO A 53 0.02 16.60 26.59
C PRO A 53 0.53 17.03 25.20
N ASP A 54 0.74 18.33 25.01
CA ASP A 54 1.42 18.89 23.85
C ASP A 54 2.96 18.85 23.99
N ASN A 55 3.67 19.08 22.89
CA ASN A 55 5.14 18.98 22.84
C ASN A 55 5.84 19.91 23.85
N GLN A 56 5.35 21.15 24.04
CA GLN A 56 5.97 22.10 24.97
C GLN A 56 5.85 21.63 26.41
N ARG A 57 4.70 21.05 26.78
CA ARG A 57 4.51 20.40 28.09
C ARG A 57 5.39 19.17 28.25
N ILE A 58 5.48 18.31 27.23
CA ILE A 58 6.31 17.08 27.26
C ILE A 58 7.77 17.42 27.56
N ASP A 59 8.35 18.38 26.82
CA ASP A 59 9.75 18.77 26.99
C ASP A 59 10.00 19.38 28.38
N SER A 60 9.11 20.25 28.85
CA SER A 60 9.16 20.84 30.20
C SER A 60 9.07 19.82 31.33
N ILE A 61 8.59 18.60 31.08
CA ILE A 61 8.45 17.53 32.09
C ILE A 61 9.61 16.55 32.01
N LYS A 62 10.08 16.21 30.80
CA LYS A 62 11.34 15.47 30.63
C LYS A 62 12.50 16.17 31.36
N SER A 63 12.54 17.51 31.34
CA SER A 63 13.52 18.32 32.10
C SER A 63 13.30 18.37 33.63
N GLN A 64 12.14 17.93 34.15
CA GLN A 64 11.82 17.96 35.58
C GLN A 64 11.93 16.59 36.26
N ILE A 65 11.49 15.52 35.60
CA ILE A 65 11.45 14.16 36.20
C ILE A 65 12.39 13.14 35.53
N GLY A 66 13.07 13.52 34.45
CA GLY A 66 13.86 12.63 33.61
C GLY A 66 13.01 11.90 32.57
N ALA A 67 13.62 11.53 31.44
CA ALA A 67 12.93 10.91 30.32
C ALA A 67 12.28 9.56 30.71
N ASP A 68 13.06 8.66 31.30
CA ASP A 68 12.62 7.29 31.65
C ASP A 68 11.43 7.29 32.61
N ARG A 69 11.43 8.20 33.60
CA ARG A 69 10.34 8.36 34.57
C ARG A 69 9.10 9.01 33.97
N TYR A 70 9.26 9.88 32.98
CA TYR A 70 8.16 10.38 32.17
C TYR A 70 7.53 9.26 31.32
N PHE A 71 8.32 8.38 30.72
CA PHE A 71 7.81 7.26 29.91
C PHE A 71 7.06 6.24 30.77
N ALA A 72 7.66 5.76 31.88
CA ALA A 72 6.98 4.84 32.79
C ALA A 72 5.64 5.38 33.33
N LEU A 73 5.54 6.71 33.51
CA LEU A 73 4.27 7.38 33.85
C LEU A 73 3.30 7.41 32.65
N SER A 74 3.79 7.70 31.44
CA SER A 74 2.99 7.68 30.21
C SER A 74 2.35 6.31 29.95
N ASP A 75 3.09 5.23 30.12
CA ASP A 75 2.64 3.86 29.83
C ASP A 75 1.53 3.42 30.78
N GLN A 76 1.67 3.72 32.08
CA GLN A 76 0.64 3.53 33.09
C GLN A 76 -0.68 4.22 32.71
N ARG A 77 -0.61 5.43 32.16
CA ARG A 77 -1.76 6.26 31.78
C ARG A 77 -2.40 5.80 30.47
N GLY A 78 -1.58 5.36 29.51
CA GLY A 78 -2.01 4.75 28.24
C GLY A 78 -2.83 3.47 28.46
N ALA A 79 -2.38 2.59 29.35
CA ALA A 79 -3.10 1.35 29.70
C ALA A 79 -4.53 1.62 30.21
N ALA A 80 -4.72 2.67 31.00
CA ALA A 80 -6.05 3.11 31.44
C ALA A 80 -6.91 3.63 30.28
N PHE A 81 -6.35 4.48 29.41
CA PHE A 81 -7.04 4.99 28.22
C PHE A 81 -7.57 3.87 27.31
N SER A 82 -6.75 2.87 26.97
CA SER A 82 -7.17 1.72 26.16
C SER A 82 -8.29 0.91 26.83
N LYS A 83 -8.26 0.76 28.16
CA LYS A 83 -9.28 0.06 28.94
C LYS A 83 -10.65 0.76 28.85
N ILE A 84 -10.68 2.09 28.83
CA ILE A 84 -11.90 2.92 28.70
C ILE A 84 -12.41 2.92 27.25
N ARG A 85 -11.52 3.09 26.25
CA ARG A 85 -11.91 3.08 24.83
C ARG A 85 -12.60 1.78 24.43
N ARG A 86 -12.12 0.65 24.96
CA ARG A 86 -12.72 -0.69 24.81
C ARG A 86 -14.07 -0.87 25.53
N LEU A 87 -14.41 -0.02 26.50
CA LEU A 87 -15.75 0.03 27.09
C LEU A 87 -16.67 0.94 26.27
N ALA A 88 -16.24 2.16 25.95
CA ALA A 88 -16.98 3.10 25.09
C ALA A 88 -17.45 2.46 23.77
N GLY A 89 -16.57 1.72 23.09
CA GLY A 89 -16.91 1.00 21.86
C GLY A 89 -17.91 -0.16 22.02
N LYS A 90 -18.09 -0.71 23.24
CA LYS A 90 -19.16 -1.69 23.53
C LYS A 90 -20.49 -1.00 23.79
N GLU A 91 -20.45 0.09 24.55
CA GLU A 91 -21.64 0.85 24.95
C GLU A 91 -22.13 1.81 23.85
N LYS A 92 -21.46 1.80 22.67
CA LYS A 92 -21.68 2.70 21.52
C LYS A 92 -21.49 4.20 21.83
N VAL A 93 -20.78 4.53 22.91
CA VAL A 93 -20.40 5.91 23.25
C VAL A 93 -19.30 6.37 22.29
N SER A 94 -19.44 7.56 21.72
CA SER A 94 -18.43 8.08 20.78
C SER A 94 -17.10 8.34 21.49
N THR A 95 -15.99 8.27 20.75
CA THR A 95 -14.66 8.57 21.31
C THR A 95 -13.90 9.51 20.41
N TRP A 96 -13.16 10.44 21.02
CA TRP A 96 -12.38 11.45 20.33
C TRP A 96 -11.02 11.61 21.00
N SER A 97 -9.99 12.10 20.31
CA SER A 97 -8.65 12.28 20.88
C SER A 97 -8.01 13.58 20.42
N GLY A 98 -7.34 14.27 21.34
CA GLY A 98 -6.66 15.54 21.05
C GLY A 98 -5.71 15.96 22.16
N ILE A 99 -5.18 17.18 22.01
CA ILE A 99 -4.17 17.76 22.91
C ILE A 99 -4.81 18.62 24.01
N THR A 100 -4.00 19.12 24.92
CA THR A 100 -4.43 20.11 25.92
C THR A 100 -4.97 21.38 25.23
N GLY A 101 -6.14 21.87 25.65
CA GLY A 101 -6.81 23.03 25.04
C GLY A 101 -8.21 23.28 25.57
N LYS A 102 -8.99 24.09 24.85
CA LYS A 102 -10.40 24.39 25.15
C LYS A 102 -11.34 23.40 24.45
N TYR A 103 -12.38 22.98 25.16
CA TYR A 103 -13.37 22.00 24.73
C TYR A 103 -14.78 22.45 25.09
N ARG A 104 -15.69 22.45 24.11
CA ARG A 104 -17.05 22.96 24.24
C ARG A 104 -18.07 21.83 24.20
N PHE A 105 -19.02 21.84 25.13
CA PHE A 105 -20.07 20.83 25.25
C PHE A 105 -21.44 21.51 25.26
N LYS A 106 -22.46 20.84 24.71
CA LYS A 106 -23.85 21.30 24.72
C LYS A 106 -24.75 20.22 25.30
N THR A 107 -25.37 20.50 26.44
CA THR A 107 -26.34 19.61 27.09
C THR A 107 -27.71 19.67 26.41
N SER A 108 -28.54 18.64 26.64
CA SER A 108 -29.85 18.47 26.00
C SER A 108 -30.90 19.52 26.38
N ASP A 109 -30.67 20.32 27.41
CA ASP A 109 -31.44 21.51 27.78
C ASP A 109 -31.04 22.77 26.98
N GLY A 110 -29.94 22.70 26.22
CA GLY A 110 -29.38 23.80 25.44
C GLY A 110 -28.20 24.52 26.11
N THR A 111 -27.85 24.21 27.36
CA THR A 111 -26.76 24.87 28.09
C THR A 111 -25.40 24.59 27.44
N MET A 112 -24.57 25.62 27.33
CA MET A 112 -23.22 25.56 26.75
C MET A 112 -22.17 25.55 27.86
N ILE A 113 -21.25 24.58 27.84
CA ILE A 113 -20.23 24.38 28.88
C ILE A 113 -18.85 24.29 28.23
N ASP A 114 -17.98 25.25 28.55
CA ASP A 114 -16.59 25.29 28.08
C ASP A 114 -15.63 24.80 29.18
N ILE A 115 -14.81 23.80 28.86
CA ILE A 115 -13.70 23.32 29.68
C ILE A 115 -12.39 23.83 29.07
N ASP A 116 -11.59 24.56 29.83
CA ASP A 116 -10.22 24.95 29.44
C ASP A 116 -9.19 24.12 30.20
N LEU A 117 -8.43 23.28 29.49
CA LEU A 117 -7.33 22.51 30.05
C LEU A 117 -5.97 23.22 29.92
N GLY A 118 -5.91 24.40 29.29
CA GLY A 118 -4.67 25.18 29.10
C GLY A 118 -3.93 25.52 30.40
N THR A 119 -4.64 25.57 31.52
CA THR A 119 -4.10 25.74 32.88
C THR A 119 -4.07 24.45 33.72
N SER A 120 -4.58 23.33 33.19
CA SER A 120 -4.63 22.06 33.94
C SER A 120 -3.23 21.55 34.24
N ARG A 121 -2.99 21.21 35.52
CA ARG A 121 -1.78 20.53 36.00
C ARG A 121 -1.76 19.03 35.71
N GLN A 122 -2.90 18.45 35.28
CA GLN A 122 -2.98 17.06 34.85
C GLN A 122 -2.74 16.95 33.34
N LEU A 123 -1.98 15.93 32.94
CA LEU A 123 -1.39 15.82 31.60
C LEU A 123 -2.17 14.87 30.69
N TRP A 124 -2.54 13.71 31.26
CA TRP A 124 -3.52 12.80 30.68
C TRP A 124 -4.86 13.06 31.37
N ASN A 125 -5.81 13.62 30.64
CA ASN A 125 -7.16 13.88 31.14
C ASN A 125 -8.15 13.08 30.28
N LEU A 126 -9.26 12.66 30.86
CA LEU A 126 -10.45 12.32 30.09
C LEU A 126 -11.52 13.37 30.34
N ILE A 127 -12.32 13.71 29.33
CA ILE A 127 -13.61 14.36 29.54
C ILE A 127 -14.69 13.34 29.18
N MET A 128 -15.54 12.98 30.14
CA MET A 128 -16.70 12.12 29.92
C MET A 128 -17.96 12.97 29.88
N PHE A 129 -18.67 12.90 28.77
CA PHE A 129 -19.92 13.63 28.55
C PHE A 129 -21.01 12.66 28.12
N ASN A 130 -22.21 12.76 28.71
CA ASN A 130 -23.33 11.87 28.43
C ASN A 130 -24.48 12.54 27.64
N GLY A 131 -24.28 13.77 27.13
CA GLY A 131 -25.29 14.53 26.39
C GLY A 131 -26.31 15.28 27.26
N LYS A 132 -26.37 15.01 28.57
CA LYS A 132 -27.40 15.57 29.47
C LYS A 132 -26.81 16.34 30.66
N ASP A 133 -25.89 15.72 31.37
CA ASP A 133 -25.28 16.26 32.59
C ASP A 133 -23.96 16.96 32.26
N SER A 134 -23.44 17.78 33.18
CA SER A 134 -22.18 18.51 32.97
C SER A 134 -21.01 17.56 32.65
N PRO A 135 -20.16 17.89 31.65
CA PRO A 135 -18.99 17.09 31.28
C PRO A 135 -18.02 16.96 32.46
N VAL A 136 -17.64 15.73 32.79
CA VAL A 136 -16.77 15.43 33.93
C VAL A 136 -15.33 15.23 33.46
N ILE A 137 -14.39 15.99 34.03
CA ILE A 137 -12.95 15.72 33.86
C ILE A 137 -12.59 14.56 34.79
N VAL A 138 -12.00 13.49 34.24
CA VAL A 138 -11.70 12.26 34.98
C VAL A 138 -10.22 11.89 34.85
N ASN A 139 -9.60 11.55 35.99
CA ASN A 139 -8.25 11.01 36.03
C ASN A 139 -8.22 9.58 35.43
N PRO A 140 -7.19 9.20 34.63
CA PRO A 140 -7.02 7.85 34.11
C PRO A 140 -7.21 6.72 35.15
N ASP A 141 -6.75 6.89 36.39
CA ASP A 141 -6.79 5.86 37.43
C ASP A 141 -8.22 5.54 37.91
N GLU A 142 -9.06 6.57 38.00
CA GLU A 142 -10.44 6.51 38.51
C GLU A 142 -11.46 6.18 37.41
N ALA A 143 -11.12 6.49 36.17
CA ALA A 143 -12.02 6.48 35.02
C ALA A 143 -12.69 5.13 34.71
N LEU A 144 -12.08 4.01 35.12
CA LEU A 144 -12.71 2.69 35.00
C LEU A 144 -13.97 2.54 35.88
N GLN A 145 -13.99 3.20 37.04
CA GLN A 145 -15.14 3.19 37.96
C GLN A 145 -16.21 4.18 37.50
N LEU A 146 -15.80 5.42 37.15
CA LEU A 146 -16.73 6.43 36.66
C LEU A 146 -17.43 6.01 35.36
N PHE A 147 -16.71 5.47 34.37
CA PHE A 147 -17.30 5.11 33.08
C PHE A 147 -18.53 4.19 33.23
N LYS A 148 -18.46 3.18 34.11
CA LYS A 148 -19.59 2.28 34.39
C LYS A 148 -20.78 3.00 35.03
N LYS A 149 -20.52 3.96 35.91
CA LYS A 149 -21.54 4.78 36.57
C LYS A 149 -22.21 5.76 35.59
N THR A 150 -21.44 6.33 34.67
CA THR A 150 -21.92 7.30 33.67
C THR A 150 -22.73 6.68 32.53
N PHE A 151 -22.44 5.42 32.14
CA PHE A 151 -23.04 4.79 30.95
C PHE A 151 -23.81 3.47 31.19
N ASN A 152 -23.79 2.91 32.41
CA ASN A 152 -24.81 2.03 33.01
C ASN A 152 -25.41 0.88 32.13
N LEU A 153 -24.60 -0.11 31.71
CA LEU A 153 -25.04 -1.21 30.84
C LEU A 153 -24.70 -2.65 31.30
N LYS A 154 -25.47 -3.62 30.76
CA LYS A 154 -25.37 -5.09 31.00
C LYS A 154 -24.88 -5.85 29.76
N LYS A 155 -24.72 -7.17 29.84
CA LYS A 155 -23.73 -7.96 29.07
C LYS A 155 -24.35 -9.10 28.20
N GLU A 156 -23.67 -9.45 27.08
CA GLU A 156 -23.82 -10.66 26.22
C GLU A 156 -25.06 -10.73 25.26
N ARG A 157 -25.09 -11.47 24.12
CA ARG A 157 -24.20 -12.52 23.50
C ARG A 157 -24.31 -12.57 21.93
N LYS A 158 -23.79 -13.63 21.26
CA LYS A 158 -23.68 -13.82 19.77
C LYS A 158 -24.61 -14.91 19.18
N ARG A 159 -24.94 -14.84 17.86
CA ARG A 159 -24.98 -15.90 16.77
C ARG A 159 -25.74 -15.34 15.52
N SER A 160 -25.36 -15.51 14.23
CA SER A 160 -25.20 -16.67 13.29
C SER A 160 -26.55 -17.26 12.80
N SER A 161 -26.81 -17.72 11.55
CA SER A 161 -26.01 -17.93 10.29
C SER A 161 -26.88 -18.48 9.11
N PHE A 162 -26.31 -18.63 7.88
CA PHE A 162 -26.84 -19.35 6.65
C PHE A 162 -27.97 -18.65 5.82
N SER A 163 -28.27 -18.96 4.52
CA SER A 163 -27.88 -20.08 3.60
C SER A 163 -27.64 -19.66 2.09
N LYS A 164 -27.93 -20.54 1.09
CA LYS A 164 -27.52 -20.57 -0.36
C LYS A 164 -28.60 -21.38 -1.18
N PRO A 165 -28.55 -21.65 -2.53
CA PRO A 165 -27.93 -20.98 -3.72
C PRO A 165 -28.76 -21.04 -5.08
N SER A 166 -28.20 -20.52 -6.20
CA SER A 166 -28.33 -21.03 -7.63
C SER A 166 -29.64 -20.83 -8.46
N PRO A 167 -29.67 -21.05 -9.81
CA PRO A 167 -28.80 -20.54 -10.92
C PRO A 167 -29.57 -20.14 -12.25
N VAL A 168 -28.87 -20.01 -13.41
CA VAL A 168 -29.29 -20.27 -14.86
C VAL A 168 -29.15 -19.13 -15.94
N SER A 169 -28.30 -19.42 -16.96
CA SER A 169 -28.21 -19.06 -18.42
C SER A 169 -28.15 -17.63 -19.07
N LEU A 170 -27.50 -17.61 -20.25
CA LEU A 170 -27.35 -16.58 -21.33
C LEU A 170 -28.17 -17.05 -22.59
N PRO A 171 -27.97 -16.65 -23.90
CA PRO A 171 -27.11 -15.64 -24.59
C PRO A 171 -27.80 -14.86 -25.77
N GLY A 172 -27.00 -14.17 -26.63
CA GLY A 172 -27.35 -13.59 -27.96
C GLY A 172 -26.99 -12.09 -28.07
N ASP A 173 -26.16 -11.53 -28.97
CA ASP A 173 -25.85 -11.65 -30.43
C ASP A 173 -26.91 -11.06 -31.40
N SER A 174 -26.57 -10.35 -32.50
CA SER A 174 -25.27 -9.75 -32.94
C SER A 174 -25.44 -8.80 -34.16
N SER A 175 -24.43 -7.94 -34.46
CA SER A 175 -24.14 -7.29 -35.77
C SER A 175 -25.23 -6.35 -36.36
N HIS A 176 -25.11 -5.61 -37.48
CA HIS A 176 -24.20 -5.49 -38.66
C HIS A 176 -24.27 -3.98 -39.15
N PHE A 177 -23.74 -3.42 -40.26
CA PHE A 177 -22.92 -3.81 -41.44
C PHE A 177 -22.30 -2.53 -42.11
N GLN A 178 -21.02 -2.54 -42.52
CA GLN A 178 -20.40 -1.78 -43.67
C GLN A 178 -20.58 -0.23 -43.76
N THR A 179 -19.91 0.56 -44.63
CA THR A 179 -18.95 0.41 -45.78
C THR A 179 -17.93 1.60 -45.70
N SER A 180 -16.94 1.95 -46.57
CA SER A 180 -16.48 1.60 -47.95
C SER A 180 -15.06 2.23 -48.20
N PHE A 181 -14.53 2.13 -49.43
CA PHE A 181 -13.26 2.70 -49.98
C PHE A 181 -13.58 3.79 -51.07
N PRO A 182 -12.68 4.42 -51.88
CA PRO A 182 -11.25 4.09 -52.18
C PRO A 182 -10.26 5.27 -52.50
N ASP A 183 -9.11 4.88 -53.10
CA ASP A 183 -8.15 5.61 -54.00
C ASP A 183 -6.94 6.42 -53.47
N GLU A 184 -5.88 6.40 -54.30
CA GLU A 184 -4.48 6.92 -54.18
C GLU A 184 -4.16 7.87 -55.39
N PRO A 185 -3.00 8.57 -55.56
CA PRO A 185 -1.62 8.25 -55.09
C PRO A 185 -0.75 9.47 -54.59
N PHE A 186 0.58 9.27 -54.60
CA PHE A 186 1.74 10.11 -54.18
C PHE A 186 1.89 11.48 -54.94
N GLU A 187 2.82 12.42 -54.67
CA GLU A 187 4.19 12.38 -54.09
C GLU A 187 4.72 13.80 -53.72
N ILE A 188 5.52 13.98 -52.63
CA ILE A 188 6.65 14.96 -52.48
C ILE A 188 7.62 14.48 -51.37
N ILE A 189 8.94 14.59 -51.58
CA ILE A 189 10.02 14.44 -50.55
C ILE A 189 10.81 15.77 -50.47
N PRO A 190 10.96 16.40 -49.27
CA PRO A 190 12.30 16.43 -48.65
C PRO A 190 12.33 16.52 -47.09
N GLY A 191 13.46 16.13 -46.49
CA GLY A 191 13.82 16.50 -45.11
C GLY A 191 13.34 15.54 -44.02
N ILE A 192 13.84 14.31 -44.03
CA ILE A 192 13.30 13.23 -43.19
C ILE A 192 13.87 13.29 -41.76
N ARG A 193 12.98 13.42 -40.78
CA ARG A 193 13.17 12.84 -39.44
C ARG A 193 12.67 11.39 -39.47
N GLU A 194 13.52 10.40 -39.22
CA GLU A 194 13.14 8.97 -39.18
C GLU A 194 11.84 8.78 -38.39
N THR A 195 10.74 8.57 -39.10
CA THR A 195 9.43 8.53 -38.47
C THR A 195 9.16 7.09 -38.04
N THR A 196 9.43 6.81 -36.77
CA THR A 196 9.23 5.47 -36.19
C THR A 196 7.73 5.16 -36.09
N LEU A 197 7.21 4.40 -37.05
CA LEU A 197 5.84 3.87 -36.98
C LEU A 197 5.83 2.62 -36.12
N ARG A 198 5.03 2.62 -35.05
CA ARG A 198 4.84 1.44 -34.19
C ARG A 198 3.60 0.66 -34.64
N LEU A 199 3.81 -0.52 -35.22
CA LEU A 199 2.77 -1.53 -35.37
C LEU A 199 2.52 -2.19 -34.01
N ILE A 200 1.25 -2.49 -33.71
CA ILE A 200 0.85 -3.22 -32.51
C ILE A 200 0.07 -4.46 -32.98
N VAL A 201 0.58 -5.65 -32.66
CA VAL A 201 0.00 -6.93 -33.08
C VAL A 201 -0.69 -7.58 -31.89
N PHE A 202 -2.00 -7.77 -31.99
CA PHE A 202 -2.85 -8.34 -30.94
C PHE A 202 -3.07 -9.87 -31.12
N PRO A 203 -3.57 -10.58 -30.09
CA PRO A 203 -3.89 -12.00 -30.18
C PRO A 203 -4.73 -12.38 -31.39
N GLY A 204 -4.24 -13.37 -32.16
CA GLY A 204 -4.91 -13.89 -33.36
C GLY A 204 -4.77 -13.03 -34.62
N GLN A 205 -3.79 -12.11 -34.66
CA GLN A 205 -3.41 -11.39 -35.87
C GLN A 205 -2.14 -11.98 -36.48
N GLU A 206 -2.12 -12.17 -37.80
CA GLU A 206 -0.93 -12.58 -38.54
C GLU A 206 0.21 -11.55 -38.37
N SER A 207 1.44 -12.05 -38.30
CA SER A 207 2.65 -11.22 -38.37
C SER A 207 2.75 -10.59 -39.77
N LEU A 208 2.55 -9.27 -39.86
CA LEU A 208 2.74 -8.56 -41.14
C LEU A 208 4.15 -8.81 -41.67
N PRO A 209 4.33 -9.23 -42.94
CA PRO A 209 5.63 -9.58 -43.48
C PRO A 209 6.57 -8.38 -43.43
N MET A 210 7.87 -8.64 -43.23
CA MET A 210 8.89 -7.59 -43.23
C MET A 210 8.83 -6.82 -44.55
N ARG A 211 8.48 -5.52 -44.45
CA ARG A 211 8.44 -4.60 -45.58
C ARG A 211 9.82 -4.00 -45.77
N ASN A 212 10.16 -3.63 -47.01
CA ASN A 212 11.28 -2.73 -47.24
C ASN A 212 11.02 -1.42 -46.48
N GLU A 213 11.83 -1.14 -45.48
CA GLU A 213 11.91 0.20 -44.89
C GLU A 213 12.42 1.14 -45.99
N SER A 214 11.75 2.28 -46.15
CA SER A 214 12.33 3.37 -46.94
C SER A 214 13.36 4.11 -46.09
N GLU A 215 14.23 4.89 -46.71
CA GLU A 215 15.14 5.83 -46.01
C GLU A 215 14.41 6.85 -45.11
N SER A 216 13.06 6.86 -45.12
CA SER A 216 12.23 7.84 -44.41
C SER A 216 11.50 7.33 -43.17
N ILE A 217 11.13 6.04 -43.15
CA ILE A 217 10.17 5.49 -42.19
C ILE A 217 10.70 4.14 -41.71
N ARG A 218 11.04 4.10 -40.42
CA ARG A 218 11.41 2.88 -39.69
C ARG A 218 10.15 2.29 -39.04
N VAL A 219 9.92 0.99 -39.19
CA VAL A 219 8.73 0.30 -38.68
C VAL A 219 9.14 -0.62 -37.54
N VAL A 220 8.59 -0.38 -36.34
CA VAL A 220 8.84 -1.22 -35.17
C VAL A 220 7.56 -1.95 -34.74
N THR A 221 7.67 -3.25 -34.50
CA THR A 221 6.53 -4.12 -34.16
C THR A 221 6.53 -4.44 -32.68
N SER A 222 5.51 -3.95 -31.97
CA SER A 222 5.21 -4.38 -30.60
C SER A 222 4.14 -5.49 -30.63
N PHE A 223 4.56 -6.72 -30.41
CA PHE A 223 3.65 -7.84 -30.22
C PHE A 223 3.09 -7.78 -28.80
N ILE A 224 1.76 -7.78 -28.66
CA ILE A 224 1.13 -7.94 -27.35
C ILE A 224 1.30 -9.40 -26.91
N SER A 225 1.57 -9.67 -25.64
CA SER A 225 1.55 -11.05 -25.14
C SER A 225 0.10 -11.55 -25.01
N PRO A 226 -0.25 -12.76 -25.46
CA PRO A 226 -1.60 -13.32 -25.30
C PRO A 226 -1.90 -13.75 -23.85
N ASN A 227 -0.85 -14.01 -23.07
CA ASN A 227 -0.93 -14.67 -21.78
C ASN A 227 -1.72 -13.86 -20.76
N ARG A 228 -2.63 -14.52 -20.04
CA ARG A 228 -3.35 -13.92 -18.91
C ARG A 228 -2.72 -14.43 -17.63
N ARG A 229 -2.48 -13.56 -16.66
CA ARG A 229 -1.87 -13.95 -15.38
C ARG A 229 -2.60 -13.30 -14.21
N PHE A 230 -2.99 -14.12 -13.26
CA PHE A 230 -3.36 -13.72 -11.91
C PHE A 230 -2.18 -14.00 -10.97
N TRP A 231 -1.96 -13.14 -9.97
CA TRP A 231 -1.05 -13.46 -8.87
C TRP A 231 -1.47 -12.82 -7.54
N LEU A 232 -1.04 -13.47 -6.45
CA LEU A 232 -1.19 -13.04 -5.08
C LEU A 232 0.15 -13.19 -4.37
N GLU A 233 0.66 -12.11 -3.78
CA GLU A 233 1.86 -12.12 -2.94
C GLU A 233 1.51 -11.64 -1.53
N PHE A 234 2.05 -12.32 -0.51
CA PHE A 234 1.87 -12.02 0.91
C PHE A 234 3.23 -11.90 1.58
N ASP A 235 3.52 -10.70 2.09
CA ASP A 235 4.74 -10.38 2.84
C ASP A 235 4.48 -10.38 4.33
N ASN A 236 5.37 -10.97 5.12
CA ASN A 236 5.27 -10.87 6.58
C ASN A 236 6.64 -11.00 7.28
N ASP A 237 6.89 -10.22 8.34
CA ASP A 237 8.13 -10.28 9.10
C ASP A 237 8.14 -11.33 10.23
N MET A 238 6.99 -11.94 10.54
CA MET A 238 6.90 -13.16 11.36
C MET A 238 7.73 -14.32 10.77
N PHE A 239 7.91 -14.38 9.44
CA PHE A 239 8.80 -15.35 8.78
C PHE A 239 10.27 -15.17 9.19
N SER A 240 10.64 -14.00 9.71
CA SER A 240 11.95 -13.66 10.27
C SER A 240 11.90 -13.45 11.80
N ASN A 241 10.80 -13.87 12.45
CA ASN A 241 10.53 -13.78 13.89
C ASN A 241 10.57 -12.35 14.47
N THR A 242 10.00 -11.38 13.75
CA THR A 242 9.77 -10.01 14.24
C THR A 242 8.30 -9.56 14.06
N ASP A 243 7.96 -8.38 14.60
CA ASP A 243 6.72 -7.60 14.34
C ASP A 243 7.13 -6.12 14.33
N ARG A 244 7.87 -5.69 13.31
CA ARG A 244 8.45 -4.35 13.18
C ARG A 244 8.63 -3.90 11.73
N TYR A 245 8.86 -2.60 11.56
CA TYR A 245 9.24 -1.97 10.30
C TYR A 245 8.26 -2.35 9.18
N TYR A 246 8.69 -2.87 8.04
CA TYR A 246 7.76 -3.43 7.06
C TYR A 246 7.28 -4.80 7.55
N THR A 247 6.16 -4.80 8.28
CA THR A 247 5.64 -6.00 8.95
C THR A 247 4.70 -6.83 8.07
N ASN A 248 3.93 -6.18 7.18
CA ASN A 248 3.02 -6.90 6.30
C ASN A 248 2.78 -6.17 4.97
N GLY A 249 2.60 -6.96 3.92
CA GLY A 249 2.09 -6.49 2.64
C GLY A 249 1.25 -7.54 1.92
N VAL A 250 0.39 -7.06 1.04
CA VAL A 250 -0.43 -7.89 0.13
C VAL A 250 -0.42 -7.24 -1.24
N VAL A 251 -0.07 -8.02 -2.27
CA VAL A 251 -0.19 -7.62 -3.67
C VAL A 251 -1.14 -8.56 -4.38
N LEU A 252 -2.19 -8.02 -4.98
CA LEU A 252 -3.17 -8.75 -5.79
C LEU A 252 -3.08 -8.23 -7.23
N GLY A 253 -2.65 -9.05 -8.18
CA GLY A 253 -2.34 -8.62 -9.54
C GLY A 253 -3.05 -9.38 -10.65
N TYR A 254 -3.33 -8.66 -11.74
CA TYR A 254 -3.90 -9.20 -12.98
C TYR A 254 -3.23 -8.59 -14.22
N SER A 255 -2.80 -9.45 -15.14
CA SER A 255 -2.24 -9.11 -16.45
C SER A 255 -3.09 -9.73 -17.56
N ALA A 256 -3.34 -8.97 -18.63
CA ALA A 256 -4.13 -9.43 -19.78
C ALA A 256 -3.86 -8.59 -21.04
N PRO A 257 -4.00 -9.15 -22.25
CA PRO A 257 -3.72 -8.46 -23.52
C PRO A 257 -4.49 -7.13 -23.66
N GLY A 258 -5.80 -7.15 -23.35
CA GLY A 258 -6.69 -5.99 -23.50
C GLY A 258 -6.40 -4.81 -22.55
N LEU A 259 -5.51 -4.97 -21.57
CA LEU A 259 -5.02 -3.84 -20.78
C LEU A 259 -4.13 -2.92 -21.63
N THR A 260 -3.36 -3.47 -22.60
CA THR A 260 -2.48 -2.69 -23.49
C THR A 260 -3.26 -1.73 -24.40
N SER A 261 -4.52 -2.04 -24.70
CA SER A 261 -5.44 -1.18 -25.46
C SER A 261 -5.91 0.08 -24.71
N TRP A 262 -5.62 0.20 -23.40
CA TRP A 262 -6.09 1.33 -22.60
C TRP A 262 -5.34 2.63 -22.94
N LYS A 263 -6.07 3.76 -22.95
CA LYS A 263 -5.51 5.10 -23.25
C LYS A 263 -4.34 5.51 -22.34
N ILE A 264 -4.24 4.94 -21.14
CA ILE A 264 -3.18 5.20 -20.16
C ILE A 264 -1.79 4.74 -20.66
N ASN A 265 -1.70 3.77 -21.58
CA ASN A 265 -0.42 3.32 -22.14
C ASN A 265 0.30 4.40 -22.96
N ARG A 266 -0.38 5.49 -23.34
CA ARG A 266 0.25 6.69 -23.91
C ARG A 266 1.21 7.42 -22.95
N LEU A 267 1.12 7.14 -21.65
CA LEU A 267 2.02 7.66 -20.61
C LEU A 267 3.12 6.64 -20.23
N MET A 268 3.11 5.44 -20.81
CA MET A 268 4.04 4.37 -20.47
C MET A 268 5.23 4.39 -21.44
N LEU A 269 6.44 4.32 -20.91
CA LEU A 269 7.63 4.12 -21.72
C LEU A 269 7.59 2.75 -22.41
N ASN A 270 8.08 2.72 -23.64
CA ASN A 270 8.17 1.54 -24.50
C ASN A 270 9.47 1.65 -25.31
N ARG A 271 10.09 0.53 -25.67
CA ARG A 271 11.37 0.50 -26.40
C ARG A 271 11.16 0.88 -27.87
N ASN A 272 12.01 1.74 -28.43
CA ASN A 272 11.98 2.12 -29.87
C ASN A 272 12.63 1.05 -30.78
N ASN A 273 12.30 -0.22 -30.56
CA ASN A 273 12.66 -1.40 -31.34
C ASN A 273 11.41 -2.31 -31.38
N ASN A 274 11.51 -3.42 -32.12
CA ASN A 274 10.57 -4.53 -31.98
C ASN A 274 10.58 -5.05 -30.52
N SER A 275 9.42 -5.40 -29.99
CA SER A 275 9.28 -5.81 -28.59
C SER A 275 8.09 -6.73 -28.34
N VAL A 276 8.16 -7.56 -27.30
CA VAL A 276 6.96 -8.16 -26.68
C VAL A 276 6.46 -7.21 -25.58
N VAL A 277 5.15 -6.98 -25.51
CA VAL A 277 4.53 -5.99 -24.61
C VAL A 277 3.39 -6.62 -23.81
N HIS A 278 3.34 -6.37 -22.51
CA HIS A 278 2.20 -6.72 -21.67
C HIS A 278 1.92 -5.65 -20.62
N SER A 279 0.64 -5.34 -20.37
CA SER A 279 0.23 -4.40 -19.32
C SER A 279 -0.52 -5.13 -18.21
N SER A 280 -0.38 -4.65 -16.99
CA SER A 280 -1.00 -5.26 -15.79
C SER A 280 -1.57 -4.19 -14.86
N ILE A 281 -2.54 -4.60 -14.06
CA ILE A 281 -3.08 -3.81 -12.94
C ILE A 281 -2.95 -4.61 -11.66
N SER A 282 -2.58 -3.96 -10.56
CA SER A 282 -2.39 -4.59 -9.26
C SER A 282 -2.82 -3.69 -8.12
N LEU A 283 -3.43 -4.27 -7.09
CA LEU A 283 -3.74 -3.60 -5.83
C LEU A 283 -2.63 -3.96 -4.83
N HIS A 284 -2.01 -2.95 -4.25
CA HIS A 284 -0.96 -3.06 -3.26
C HIS A 284 -1.47 -2.51 -1.92
N HIS A 285 -1.30 -3.30 -0.86
CA HIS A 285 -1.47 -2.87 0.52
C HIS A 285 -0.17 -3.12 1.28
N GLY A 286 0.28 -2.13 2.06
CA GLY A 286 1.49 -2.22 2.89
C GLY A 286 1.26 -1.65 4.29
N MET A 287 1.94 -2.21 5.28
CA MET A 287 1.84 -1.85 6.69
C MET A 287 3.23 -1.69 7.32
N PHE A 288 3.39 -0.60 8.06
CA PHE A 288 4.65 -0.22 8.68
C PHE A 288 4.48 0.09 10.17
N THR A 289 5.36 -0.47 11.01
CA THR A 289 5.32 -0.37 12.48
C THR A 289 6.67 0.06 13.07
N PRO A 290 6.72 0.66 14.27
CA PRO A 290 7.96 0.84 15.05
C PRO A 290 8.61 -0.50 15.43
N LEU A 291 9.71 -0.44 16.18
CA LEU A 291 10.45 -1.61 16.72
C LEU A 291 9.60 -2.51 17.65
N THR A 292 8.49 -2.03 18.20
CA THR A 292 7.55 -2.79 19.03
C THR A 292 6.11 -2.27 18.90
N THR A 293 5.16 -3.20 18.89
CA THR A 293 3.71 -2.96 18.73
C THR A 293 2.92 -3.05 20.04
N LYS A 294 3.55 -3.56 21.12
CA LYS A 294 2.91 -3.87 22.41
C LYS A 294 2.99 -2.69 23.38
N GLU A 295 4.20 -2.19 23.54
CA GLU A 295 4.58 -1.01 24.31
C GLU A 295 5.20 -0.03 23.29
N PRO A 296 4.40 0.58 22.42
CA PRO A 296 4.91 1.37 21.30
C PRO A 296 5.79 2.50 21.84
N PRO A 297 7.00 2.69 21.30
CA PRO A 297 7.96 3.61 21.90
C PRO A 297 7.45 5.05 21.87
N PRO A 298 8.00 5.92 22.73
CA PRO A 298 7.86 7.36 22.57
C PRO A 298 8.15 7.78 21.14
N MET A 299 7.39 8.74 20.61
CA MET A 299 7.48 9.17 19.22
C MET A 299 8.73 10.03 18.94
N HIS A 300 9.89 9.38 18.98
CA HIS A 300 11.19 9.85 18.51
C HIS A 300 12.09 8.64 18.23
N ASP A 301 13.12 8.83 17.41
CA ASP A 301 14.19 7.85 17.13
C ASP A 301 13.76 6.49 16.53
N ASP A 302 12.49 6.36 16.10
CA ASP A 302 11.96 5.18 15.39
C ASP A 302 11.09 5.62 14.19
N ARG A 303 10.62 4.69 13.34
CA ARG A 303 9.67 5.03 12.27
C ARG A 303 8.26 5.28 12.81
N PRO A 304 7.46 6.18 12.22
CA PRO A 304 6.03 6.29 12.54
C PRO A 304 5.26 5.06 12.04
N TYR A 305 4.09 4.79 12.65
CA TYR A 305 3.12 3.88 12.03
C TYR A 305 2.69 4.43 10.67
N ALA A 306 2.59 3.57 9.66
CA ALA A 306 2.04 3.93 8.36
C ALA A 306 1.32 2.75 7.71
N SER A 307 0.38 3.04 6.82
CA SER A 307 -0.26 2.05 5.96
C SER A 307 -0.48 2.68 4.59
N THR A 308 -0.36 1.89 3.53
CA THR A 308 -0.49 2.34 2.13
C THR A 308 -1.47 1.42 1.41
N LEU A 309 -2.34 1.99 0.56
CA LEU A 309 -3.28 1.26 -0.26
C LEU A 309 -3.39 1.96 -1.62
N TYR A 310 -2.90 1.32 -2.69
CA TYR A 310 -2.86 1.92 -4.02
C TYR A 310 -3.04 0.91 -5.15
N LEU A 311 -3.54 1.39 -6.28
CA LEU A 311 -3.52 0.68 -7.54
C LEU A 311 -2.25 1.05 -8.31
N ARG A 312 -1.48 0.05 -8.72
CA ARG A 312 -0.34 0.16 -9.64
C ARG A 312 -0.75 -0.41 -10.99
N TYR A 313 -0.75 0.45 -12.00
CA TYR A 313 -0.89 0.05 -13.40
C TYR A 313 0.49 0.12 -14.06
N ASN A 314 0.91 -0.93 -14.77
CA ASN A 314 2.18 -0.96 -15.48
C ASN A 314 2.08 -1.48 -16.91
N GLN A 315 3.11 -1.17 -17.70
CA GLN A 315 3.40 -1.77 -19.00
C GLN A 315 4.85 -2.25 -19.00
N VAL A 316 5.07 -3.49 -19.42
CA VAL A 316 6.37 -4.11 -19.66
C VAL A 316 6.63 -4.14 -21.16
N SER A 317 7.86 -3.85 -21.57
CA SER A 317 8.36 -3.92 -22.95
C SER A 317 9.67 -4.70 -22.97
N GLU A 318 9.68 -5.84 -23.64
CA GLU A 318 10.82 -6.76 -23.76
C GLU A 318 11.40 -6.74 -25.18
N ASP A 319 12.64 -6.28 -25.32
CA ASP A 319 13.46 -6.30 -26.53
C ASP A 319 14.57 -7.35 -26.31
N ALA A 320 14.24 -8.61 -26.60
CA ALA A 320 15.15 -9.74 -26.43
C ALA A 320 16.39 -9.64 -27.33
N GLY A 321 16.27 -9.05 -28.52
CA GLY A 321 17.40 -8.82 -29.43
C GLY A 321 18.44 -7.87 -28.84
N ALA A 322 18.02 -6.81 -28.14
CA ALA A 322 18.91 -5.96 -27.37
C ALA A 322 19.21 -6.50 -25.94
N GLY A 323 18.51 -7.53 -25.48
CA GLY A 323 18.54 -8.01 -24.09
C GLY A 323 18.07 -6.94 -23.09
N ILE A 324 17.04 -6.17 -23.42
CA ILE A 324 16.52 -5.05 -22.61
C ILE A 324 15.05 -5.25 -22.26
N MET A 325 14.70 -5.15 -20.97
CA MET A 325 13.33 -4.99 -20.51
C MET A 325 13.15 -3.59 -19.89
N ILE A 326 12.04 -2.92 -20.23
CA ILE A 326 11.59 -1.67 -19.60
C ILE A 326 10.23 -1.93 -18.94
N VAL A 327 10.07 -1.57 -17.67
CA VAL A 327 8.80 -1.56 -16.95
C VAL A 327 8.46 -0.13 -16.58
N SER A 328 7.40 0.41 -17.17
CA SER A 328 6.85 1.73 -16.86
C SER A 328 5.60 1.58 -16.01
N ALA A 329 5.40 2.41 -14.99
CA ALA A 329 4.22 2.31 -14.12
C ALA A 329 3.69 3.67 -13.62
N ILE A 330 2.39 3.68 -13.30
CA ILE A 330 1.70 4.72 -12.54
C ILE A 330 1.05 4.07 -11.32
N GLU A 331 1.21 4.71 -10.15
CA GLU A 331 0.56 4.35 -8.90
C GLU A 331 -0.42 5.44 -8.47
N ALA A 332 -1.60 5.06 -7.99
CA ALA A 332 -2.60 5.96 -7.46
C ALA A 332 -3.33 5.36 -6.25
N GLY A 333 -3.41 6.10 -5.13
CA GLY A 333 -4.02 5.59 -3.90
C GLY A 333 -3.88 6.52 -2.70
N ILE A 334 -3.71 5.94 -1.51
CA ILE A 334 -3.68 6.67 -0.23
C ILE A 334 -2.64 6.09 0.75
N ILE A 335 -2.01 6.96 1.52
CA ILE A 335 -1.23 6.64 2.73
C ILE A 335 -2.00 7.11 3.96
N GLY A 336 -1.98 6.35 5.06
CA GLY A 336 -2.58 6.68 6.35
C GLY A 336 -3.77 5.80 6.76
N ASP A 337 -4.61 6.26 7.68
CA ASP A 337 -5.69 5.46 8.30
C ASP A 337 -6.72 4.94 7.28
N ALA A 338 -6.96 5.70 6.19
CA ALA A 338 -7.80 5.29 5.08
C ALA A 338 -7.22 4.14 4.22
N ALA A 339 -5.94 3.78 4.38
CA ALA A 339 -5.37 2.55 3.82
C ALA A 339 -5.73 1.29 4.61
N LEU A 340 -6.36 1.43 5.79
CA LEU A 340 -6.95 0.37 6.62
C LEU A 340 -5.98 -0.54 7.40
N GLY A 341 -4.67 -0.30 7.40
CA GLY A 341 -3.68 -1.11 8.14
C GLY A 341 -4.01 -1.31 9.64
N ARG A 342 -4.52 -0.27 10.32
CA ARG A 342 -5.03 -0.35 11.71
C ARG A 342 -6.12 -1.40 11.89
N LEU A 343 -7.07 -1.47 10.95
CA LEU A 343 -8.16 -2.43 10.97
C LEU A 343 -7.63 -3.83 10.68
N MET A 344 -6.79 -3.97 9.66
CA MET A 344 -6.23 -5.24 9.22
C MET A 344 -5.35 -5.90 10.30
N GLN A 345 -4.38 -5.20 10.89
CA GLN A 345 -3.51 -5.79 11.93
C GLN A 345 -4.32 -6.21 13.16
N LYS A 346 -5.25 -5.36 13.63
CA LYS A 346 -6.12 -5.69 14.77
C LYS A 346 -7.03 -6.88 14.48
N THR A 347 -7.57 -7.01 13.26
CA THR A 347 -8.35 -8.18 12.86
C THR A 347 -7.51 -9.45 12.90
N VAL A 348 -6.32 -9.46 12.27
CA VAL A 348 -5.41 -10.62 12.26
C VAL A 348 -5.00 -11.03 13.68
N HIS A 349 -4.53 -10.08 14.49
CA HIS A 349 -4.10 -10.37 15.88
C HIS A 349 -5.29 -10.85 16.74
N SER A 350 -6.49 -10.26 16.60
CA SER A 350 -7.68 -10.72 17.33
C SER A 350 -8.17 -12.13 16.93
N GLY A 351 -7.74 -12.64 15.77
CA GLY A 351 -8.05 -13.99 15.31
C GLY A 351 -7.12 -15.07 15.88
N ILE A 352 -5.96 -14.69 16.42
CA ILE A 352 -4.90 -15.61 16.88
C ILE A 352 -4.74 -15.47 18.41
N PRO A 353 -5.16 -16.45 19.23
CA PRO A 353 -5.20 -16.30 20.69
C PRO A 353 -3.87 -16.04 21.41
N SER A 354 -2.73 -16.18 20.73
CA SER A 354 -1.38 -15.91 21.24
C SER A 354 -0.87 -14.49 20.94
N ASN A 355 -1.61 -13.69 20.16
CA ASN A 355 -1.14 -12.40 19.66
C ASN A 355 -1.72 -11.25 20.48
N ASP A 356 -0.86 -10.34 20.94
CA ASP A 356 -1.26 -9.12 21.62
C ASP A 356 -1.91 -8.12 20.64
N GLU A 357 -2.85 -7.31 21.14
CA GLU A 357 -3.52 -6.29 20.32
C GLU A 357 -2.53 -5.14 20.02
N PRO A 358 -2.21 -4.82 18.75
CA PRO A 358 -1.23 -3.79 18.42
C PRO A 358 -1.77 -2.41 18.84
N GLN A 359 -0.99 -1.68 19.63
CA GLN A 359 -1.31 -0.31 20.07
C GLN A 359 -0.75 0.72 19.07
N GLY A 360 -0.72 2.01 19.41
CA GLY A 360 0.01 3.04 18.68
C GLY A 360 -0.60 3.55 17.37
N TRP A 361 -1.41 2.77 16.66
CA TRP A 361 -2.04 3.12 15.37
C TRP A 361 -2.86 4.43 15.31
N GLU A 362 -3.05 5.16 16.41
CA GLU A 362 -3.62 6.53 16.39
C GLU A 362 -2.57 7.59 16.03
N THR A 363 -1.29 7.29 16.23
CA THR A 363 -0.16 8.18 15.93
C THR A 363 0.25 8.17 14.47
N GLN A 364 -0.25 7.20 13.68
CA GLN A 364 0.14 6.95 12.29
C GLN A 364 0.09 8.20 11.40
N ILE A 365 0.90 8.18 10.33
CA ILE A 365 0.87 9.15 9.23
C ILE A 365 -0.57 9.39 8.78
N LYS A 366 -0.94 10.67 8.62
CA LYS A 366 -2.32 11.05 8.28
C LYS A 366 -2.60 10.87 6.80
N ASN A 367 -3.89 10.73 6.50
CA ASN A 367 -4.41 10.51 5.16
C ASN A 367 -3.81 11.50 4.15
N ASP A 368 -3.08 10.99 3.17
CA ASP A 368 -2.55 11.77 2.06
C ASP A 368 -2.54 10.99 0.74
N LEU A 369 -2.55 11.71 -0.38
CA LEU A 369 -2.66 11.14 -1.71
C LEU A 369 -1.35 10.46 -2.15
N VAL A 370 -1.43 9.21 -2.58
CA VAL A 370 -0.37 8.51 -3.31
C VAL A 370 -0.55 8.74 -4.80
N LEU A 371 0.45 9.36 -5.43
CA LEU A 371 0.66 9.44 -6.87
C LEU A 371 2.14 9.24 -7.14
N ASN A 372 2.49 8.15 -7.81
CA ASN A 372 3.87 7.78 -8.13
C ASN A 372 4.01 7.40 -9.61
N TYR A 373 5.18 7.67 -10.20
CA TYR A 373 5.58 7.19 -11.51
C TYR A 373 6.91 6.47 -11.38
N ASP A 374 7.02 5.28 -11.97
CA ASP A 374 8.23 4.46 -11.87
C ASP A 374 8.70 3.96 -13.22
N ILE A 375 10.01 3.93 -13.38
CA ILE A 375 10.71 3.32 -14.51
C ILE A 375 11.66 2.29 -13.92
N ASN A 376 11.57 1.04 -14.38
CA ASN A 376 12.55 -0.01 -14.09
C ASN A 376 13.14 -0.48 -15.42
N PHE A 377 14.45 -0.69 -15.43
CA PHE A 377 15.24 -1.06 -16.59
C PHE A 377 16.09 -2.27 -16.22
N HIS A 378 15.95 -3.35 -17.00
CA HIS A 378 16.75 -4.56 -16.83
C HIS A 378 17.56 -4.79 -18.11
N LYS A 379 18.89 -4.83 -18.00
CA LYS A 379 19.80 -5.22 -19.07
C LYS A 379 20.31 -6.63 -18.78
N GLN A 380 19.99 -7.58 -19.65
CA GLN A 380 20.53 -8.91 -19.57
C GLN A 380 22.05 -8.88 -19.84
N LEU A 381 22.81 -9.48 -18.92
CA LEU A 381 24.27 -9.62 -18.97
C LEU A 381 24.67 -11.05 -19.36
N ILE A 382 23.93 -12.04 -18.85
CA ILE A 382 24.15 -13.47 -19.12
C ILE A 382 22.81 -14.08 -19.52
N ASN A 383 22.82 -14.84 -20.62
CA ASN A 383 21.74 -15.75 -21.01
C ASN A 383 22.31 -17.16 -21.20
N SER A 384 21.75 -18.14 -20.51
CA SER A 384 22.15 -19.55 -20.58
C SER A 384 20.96 -20.41 -20.21
N ARG A 385 20.86 -21.63 -20.76
CA ARG A 385 19.73 -22.56 -20.63
C ARG A 385 19.17 -22.71 -19.20
N TYR A 386 20.02 -22.58 -18.19
CA TYR A 386 19.66 -22.71 -16.77
C TYR A 386 20.02 -21.48 -15.93
N THR A 387 20.42 -20.35 -16.52
CA THR A 387 20.92 -19.18 -15.77
C THR A 387 20.73 -17.87 -16.53
N GLY A 388 20.04 -16.91 -15.92
CA GLY A 388 19.98 -15.52 -16.38
C GLY A 388 20.55 -14.57 -15.33
N VAL A 389 21.32 -13.56 -15.76
CA VAL A 389 21.81 -12.47 -14.90
C VAL A 389 21.53 -11.15 -15.56
N TYR A 390 21.02 -10.18 -14.80
CA TYR A 390 20.57 -8.88 -15.28
C TYR A 390 21.16 -7.76 -14.40
N ALA A 391 21.73 -6.73 -15.02
CA ALA A 391 21.88 -5.44 -14.37
C ALA A 391 20.51 -4.77 -14.29
N VAL A 392 20.19 -4.15 -13.16
CA VAL A 392 18.91 -3.50 -12.89
C VAL A 392 19.16 -2.05 -12.49
N GLY A 393 18.34 -1.15 -13.01
CA GLY A 393 18.26 0.23 -12.55
C GLY A 393 16.80 0.68 -12.48
N SER A 394 16.43 1.47 -11.49
CA SER A 394 15.09 2.05 -11.40
C SER A 394 15.09 3.48 -10.89
N ILE A 395 14.04 4.21 -11.24
CA ILE A 395 13.75 5.55 -10.74
C ILE A 395 12.27 5.58 -10.36
N SER A 396 12.01 5.97 -9.11
CA SER A 396 10.68 6.28 -8.58
C SER A 396 10.59 7.77 -8.33
N ALA A 397 9.51 8.41 -8.78
CA ALA A 397 9.23 9.82 -8.48
C ALA A 397 7.75 10.02 -8.14
N GLY A 398 7.47 10.67 -7.02
CA GLY A 398 6.10 10.90 -6.57
C GLY A 398 5.94 11.16 -5.08
N THR A 399 4.69 11.06 -4.64
CA THR A 399 4.22 11.49 -3.31
C THR A 399 4.28 10.40 -2.23
N LEU A 400 4.57 9.16 -2.62
CA LEU A 400 4.87 8.06 -1.70
C LEU A 400 6.39 7.83 -1.59
N TYR A 401 7.06 7.71 -2.74
CA TYR A 401 8.51 7.52 -2.80
C TYR A 401 9.13 8.40 -3.89
N SER A 402 10.31 8.97 -3.59
CA SER A 402 11.23 9.46 -4.62
C SER A 402 12.62 8.92 -4.36
N ASN A 403 13.10 8.02 -5.21
CA ASN A 403 14.38 7.32 -5.08
C ASN A 403 14.92 6.86 -6.44
N ALA A 404 16.20 6.49 -6.48
CA ALA A 404 16.78 5.76 -7.60
C ALA A 404 17.53 4.52 -7.08
N THR A 405 17.39 3.39 -7.75
CA THR A 405 18.00 2.11 -7.34
C THR A 405 18.89 1.58 -8.46
N MET A 406 19.99 0.91 -8.11
CA MET A 406 20.81 0.11 -9.03
C MET A 406 21.16 -1.23 -8.41
N GLY A 407 21.29 -2.30 -9.20
CA GLY A 407 21.57 -3.63 -8.66
C GLY A 407 21.83 -4.70 -9.71
N ILE A 408 21.96 -5.94 -9.24
CA ILE A 408 22.10 -7.14 -10.06
C ILE A 408 21.12 -8.20 -9.54
N ASN A 409 20.27 -8.71 -10.43
CA ASN A 409 19.35 -9.80 -10.16
C ASN A 409 19.70 -11.03 -11.01
N ALA A 410 19.58 -12.22 -10.42
CA ALA A 410 19.94 -13.50 -11.03
C ALA A 410 18.82 -14.55 -10.83
N ILE A 411 18.72 -15.45 -11.80
CA ILE A 411 17.83 -16.61 -11.78
C ILE A 411 18.60 -17.85 -12.23
N ALA A 412 18.43 -18.98 -11.54
CA ALA A 412 19.08 -20.25 -11.90
C ALA A 412 18.16 -21.45 -11.65
N GLY A 413 18.00 -22.32 -12.64
CA GLY A 413 17.16 -23.52 -12.54
C GLY A 413 16.58 -23.99 -13.88
N ILE A 414 15.67 -24.95 -13.84
CA ILE A 414 14.93 -25.42 -15.02
C ILE A 414 13.71 -24.52 -15.18
N CYS A 415 13.83 -23.49 -16.01
CA CYS A 415 12.78 -22.50 -16.26
C CYS A 415 13.06 -21.77 -17.57
N GLN A 416 12.08 -21.01 -18.07
CA GLN A 416 12.36 -20.02 -19.11
C GLN A 416 13.23 -18.90 -18.49
N THR A 417 14.45 -18.78 -19.00
CA THR A 417 15.42 -17.72 -18.62
C THR A 417 15.62 -16.78 -19.81
N GLY A 418 16.01 -15.54 -19.51
CA GLY A 418 16.05 -14.46 -20.50
C GLY A 418 14.71 -13.76 -20.70
N LEU A 419 14.65 -12.94 -21.75
CA LEU A 419 13.47 -12.19 -22.16
C LEU A 419 12.65 -12.97 -23.19
N THR A 420 11.38 -12.63 -23.34
CA THR A 420 10.51 -13.24 -24.35
C THR A 420 11.05 -12.91 -25.76
N PRO A 421 11.39 -13.92 -26.59
CA PRO A 421 11.84 -13.68 -27.95
C PRO A 421 10.74 -13.06 -28.80
N LEU A 422 11.11 -12.43 -29.92
CA LEU A 422 10.13 -12.07 -30.94
C LEU A 422 9.59 -13.36 -31.59
N PRO A 423 8.27 -13.47 -31.83
CA PRO A 423 7.68 -14.63 -32.47
C PRO A 423 8.03 -14.68 -33.97
N GLU A 424 8.04 -15.89 -34.54
CA GLU A 424 7.92 -16.09 -35.98
C GLU A 424 6.42 -16.17 -36.34
N GLU A 425 5.67 -17.01 -35.62
CA GLU A 425 4.22 -17.08 -35.63
C GLU A 425 3.64 -16.58 -34.30
N TYR A 426 2.52 -15.86 -34.31
CA TYR A 426 1.98 -15.24 -33.09
C TYR A 426 1.77 -16.25 -31.93
N ASP A 427 1.39 -17.49 -32.25
CA ASP A 427 1.15 -18.55 -31.27
C ASP A 427 2.43 -18.99 -30.51
N ASP A 428 3.63 -18.64 -30.98
CA ASP A 428 4.88 -18.77 -30.21
C ASP A 428 4.79 -18.04 -28.86
N LEU A 429 4.08 -16.91 -28.80
CA LEU A 429 3.87 -16.16 -27.56
C LEU A 429 2.89 -16.86 -26.58
N SER A 430 2.18 -17.88 -27.04
CA SER A 430 1.34 -18.76 -26.21
C SER A 430 2.07 -20.04 -25.73
N ALA A 431 3.34 -20.22 -26.12
CA ALA A 431 4.08 -21.45 -25.94
C ALA A 431 3.98 -22.02 -24.51
N SER A 432 3.52 -23.28 -24.43
CA SER A 432 3.34 -23.96 -23.15
C SER A 432 4.67 -24.06 -22.41
N THR A 433 4.79 -23.31 -21.30
CA THR A 433 5.86 -23.51 -20.32
C THR A 433 6.01 -25.00 -19.99
N GLY A 434 7.25 -25.50 -19.98
CA GLY A 434 7.53 -26.92 -19.71
C GLY A 434 6.83 -27.43 -18.45
N ASN A 435 6.37 -28.68 -18.48
CA ASN A 435 5.47 -29.27 -17.47
C ASN A 435 5.86 -28.92 -16.02
N TRP A 436 7.15 -28.97 -15.71
CA TRP A 436 7.72 -28.44 -14.46
C TRP A 436 8.70 -27.31 -14.77
N GLN A 437 8.59 -26.22 -14.00
CA GLN A 437 9.63 -25.21 -13.85
C GLN A 437 10.01 -25.09 -12.38
N TYR A 438 11.29 -24.94 -12.07
CA TYR A 438 11.75 -24.69 -10.69
C TYR A 438 13.17 -24.14 -10.66
N GLY A 439 13.48 -23.41 -9.59
CA GLY A 439 14.80 -22.85 -9.40
C GLY A 439 14.92 -21.86 -8.25
N PHE A 440 15.99 -21.10 -8.32
CA PHE A 440 16.43 -20.10 -7.36
C PHE A 440 16.43 -18.72 -8.03
N THR A 441 16.11 -17.71 -7.25
CA THR A 441 16.23 -16.29 -7.60
C THR A 441 17.00 -15.58 -6.49
N GLY A 442 17.71 -14.51 -6.84
CA GLY A 442 18.31 -13.64 -5.85
C GLY A 442 18.89 -12.39 -6.46
N GLY A 443 19.14 -11.38 -5.63
CA GLY A 443 19.66 -10.12 -6.09
C GLY A 443 20.11 -9.19 -4.99
N LEU A 444 20.92 -8.21 -5.38
CA LEU A 444 21.50 -7.17 -4.53
C LEU A 444 21.26 -5.81 -5.17
N GLU A 445 20.69 -4.89 -4.41
CA GLU A 445 20.28 -3.56 -4.85
C GLU A 445 20.77 -2.48 -3.88
N LEU A 446 21.16 -1.32 -4.42
CA LEU A 446 21.52 -0.11 -3.68
C LEU A 446 20.54 1.01 -4.07
N ARG A 447 19.77 1.50 -3.10
CA ARG A 447 18.76 2.55 -3.26
C ARG A 447 19.26 3.88 -2.70
N MET A 448 19.33 4.89 -3.55
CA MET A 448 19.55 6.29 -3.18
C MET A 448 18.21 6.95 -2.86
N VAL A 449 17.97 7.25 -1.57
CA VAL A 449 16.66 7.70 -1.06
C VAL A 449 16.57 9.22 -1.05
N GLY A 450 15.71 9.79 -1.90
CA GLY A 450 15.39 11.22 -1.91
C GLY A 450 14.28 11.59 -0.91
N TYR A 451 13.20 10.81 -0.90
CA TYR A 451 12.04 10.98 -0.02
C TYR A 451 11.25 9.67 0.16
N ASP A 452 10.70 9.48 1.37
CA ASP A 452 9.83 8.36 1.75
C ASP A 452 8.68 8.85 2.63
N ALA A 453 7.43 8.75 2.18
CA ALA A 453 6.26 9.21 2.92
C ALA A 453 5.89 8.31 4.12
N THR A 454 6.31 7.05 4.14
CA THR A 454 6.11 6.12 5.26
C THR A 454 7.01 6.45 6.45
N LEU A 455 8.13 7.13 6.20
CA LEU A 455 9.03 7.66 7.22
C LEU A 455 8.75 9.14 7.54
N GLN A 456 8.53 9.96 6.50
CA GLN A 456 8.55 11.43 6.59
C GLN A 456 7.16 12.09 6.51
N GLY A 457 6.09 11.30 6.33
CA GLY A 457 4.74 11.80 6.10
C GLY A 457 4.52 12.33 4.68
N GLY A 458 3.26 12.31 4.23
CA GLY A 458 2.86 12.66 2.86
C GLY A 458 3.19 14.10 2.42
N LEU A 459 3.19 14.36 1.12
CA LEU A 459 3.60 15.64 0.54
C LEU A 459 2.59 16.79 0.75
N PHE A 460 1.29 16.53 0.75
CA PHE A 460 0.26 17.56 0.84
C PHE A 460 -0.29 17.71 2.27
N ASN A 461 -0.35 16.63 3.05
CA ASN A 461 -0.82 16.63 4.43
C ASN A 461 0.33 16.56 5.44
N LYS A 462 0.68 17.73 6.00
CA LYS A 462 1.75 17.86 7.01
C LYS A 462 1.28 17.73 8.46
N ASN A 463 -0.01 17.47 8.72
CA ASN A 463 -0.59 17.42 10.07
C ASN A 463 -0.33 16.07 10.78
N ASN A 464 0.89 15.56 10.68
CA ASN A 464 1.33 14.31 11.30
C ASN A 464 1.68 14.55 12.78
N ILE A 465 1.34 13.59 13.64
CA ILE A 465 1.71 13.66 15.07
C ILE A 465 3.21 13.42 15.23
N TYR A 466 3.76 12.54 14.39
CA TYR A 466 5.18 12.22 14.32
C TYR A 466 5.56 11.82 12.90
N ALA A 467 6.75 12.20 12.47
CA ALA A 467 7.40 11.83 11.20
C ALA A 467 8.90 12.18 11.27
N LEU A 468 9.73 11.41 10.57
CA LEU A 468 11.18 11.62 10.51
C LEU A 468 11.57 12.80 9.61
N LYS A 469 12.55 13.59 10.03
CA LYS A 469 13.07 14.74 9.29
C LYS A 469 13.98 14.29 8.14
N PRO A 470 14.18 15.10 7.09
CA PRO A 470 15.09 14.78 5.98
C PRO A 470 16.56 14.53 6.38
N GLY A 471 16.98 14.92 7.59
CA GLY A 471 18.30 14.64 8.15
C GLY A 471 18.39 13.38 9.02
N GLU A 472 17.27 12.69 9.25
CA GLU A 472 17.16 11.50 10.12
C GLU A 472 17.04 10.20 9.31
N ILE A 473 16.52 10.26 8.08
CA ILE A 473 16.50 9.14 7.13
C ILE A 473 17.88 8.83 6.55
N GLU A 474 18.12 7.57 6.22
CA GLU A 474 19.32 7.14 5.51
C GLU A 474 19.21 7.41 4.00
N ARG A 475 20.34 7.76 3.39
CA ARG A 475 20.39 8.22 1.99
C ARG A 475 20.88 7.17 1.01
N LEU A 476 21.51 6.11 1.52
CA LEU A 476 21.90 4.93 0.76
C LEU A 476 21.47 3.69 1.54
N VAL A 477 20.50 2.95 1.01
CA VAL A 477 19.95 1.74 1.63
C VAL A 477 20.31 0.54 0.76
N ALA A 478 20.91 -0.49 1.35
CA ALA A 478 21.19 -1.75 0.68
C ALA A 478 20.04 -2.74 0.89
N ALA A 479 19.56 -3.34 -0.19
CA ALA A 479 18.53 -4.37 -0.19
C ALA A 479 19.08 -5.66 -0.81
N MET A 480 18.71 -6.82 -0.27
CA MET A 480 19.05 -8.12 -0.84
C MET A 480 17.83 -9.03 -0.78
N HIS A 481 17.65 -9.89 -1.78
CA HIS A 481 16.64 -10.94 -1.75
C HIS A 481 17.22 -12.27 -2.20
N ILE A 482 16.65 -13.37 -1.69
CA ILE A 482 16.89 -14.73 -2.16
C ILE A 482 15.57 -15.51 -2.10
N GLY A 483 15.29 -16.34 -3.09
CA GLY A 483 14.02 -17.05 -3.18
C GLY A 483 14.07 -18.34 -3.98
N LEU A 484 13.10 -19.20 -3.69
CA LEU A 484 12.81 -20.44 -4.39
C LEU A 484 11.50 -20.28 -5.17
N PHE A 485 11.42 -20.89 -6.34
CA PHE A 485 10.16 -21.02 -7.07
C PHE A 485 9.98 -22.42 -7.64
N ALA A 486 8.72 -22.83 -7.77
CA ALA A 486 8.31 -24.05 -8.45
C ALA A 486 6.95 -23.82 -9.11
N GLY A 487 6.78 -24.30 -10.34
CA GLY A 487 5.53 -24.22 -11.10
C GLY A 487 5.26 -25.50 -11.88
N TYR A 488 3.98 -25.83 -11.99
CA TYR A 488 3.48 -26.94 -12.79
C TYR A 488 2.42 -26.43 -13.76
N LYS A 489 2.74 -26.43 -15.06
CA LYS A 489 1.92 -25.85 -16.13
C LYS A 489 1.46 -24.43 -15.77
N LYS A 490 0.14 -24.27 -15.55
CA LYS A 490 -0.54 -22.98 -15.30
C LYS A 490 -0.42 -22.45 -13.87
N LEU A 491 0.11 -23.23 -12.91
CA LEU A 491 0.23 -22.85 -11.50
C LEU A 491 1.69 -22.64 -11.08
N GLY A 492 1.96 -21.59 -10.31
CA GLY A 492 3.27 -21.33 -9.73
C GLY A 492 3.21 -20.93 -8.25
N LEU A 493 4.23 -21.34 -7.50
CA LEU A 493 4.48 -21.01 -6.10
C LEU A 493 5.91 -20.48 -5.97
N SER A 494 6.09 -19.48 -5.10
CA SER A 494 7.38 -18.90 -4.75
C SER A 494 7.46 -18.57 -3.26
N ILE A 495 8.64 -18.71 -2.69
CA ILE A 495 8.96 -18.34 -1.30
C ILE A 495 10.27 -17.56 -1.35
N SER A 496 10.30 -16.34 -0.78
CA SER A 496 11.51 -15.50 -0.77
C SER A 496 11.76 -14.92 0.62
N GLN A 497 13.04 -14.66 0.92
CA GLN A 497 13.51 -13.95 2.10
C GLN A 497 14.22 -12.67 1.64
N PHE A 498 13.85 -11.56 2.28
CA PHE A 498 14.42 -10.24 2.02
C PHE A 498 15.30 -9.79 3.18
N TYR A 499 16.23 -8.89 2.87
CA TYR A 499 17.08 -8.15 3.79
C TYR A 499 17.10 -6.67 3.38
N LEU A 500 17.13 -5.78 4.36
CA LEU A 500 17.29 -4.35 4.17
C LEU A 500 18.22 -3.77 5.24
N SER A 501 19.15 -2.90 4.86
CA SER A 501 19.91 -2.09 5.82
C SER A 501 18.98 -1.08 6.54
N PRO A 502 19.44 -0.37 7.59
CA PRO A 502 18.65 0.69 8.19
C PRO A 502 18.16 1.72 7.16
N GLU A 503 16.88 2.11 7.24
CA GLU A 503 16.26 3.16 6.41
C GLU A 503 16.37 4.56 7.06
N PHE A 504 16.80 4.62 8.33
CA PHE A 504 16.97 5.82 9.13
C PHE A 504 18.04 5.59 10.20
N LYS A 505 18.69 6.67 10.68
CA LYS A 505 19.95 6.64 11.45
C LYS A 505 19.92 5.85 12.75
N THR A 506 18.78 5.83 13.42
CA THR A 506 18.53 5.09 14.67
C THR A 506 17.86 3.74 14.43
N GLY A 507 17.53 3.44 13.16
CA GLY A 507 16.89 2.22 12.73
C GLY A 507 17.85 1.03 12.72
N LYS A 508 17.26 -0.16 12.61
CA LYS A 508 17.98 -1.43 12.56
C LYS A 508 17.77 -2.08 11.19
N GLN A 509 18.66 -3.00 10.82
CA GLN A 509 18.44 -3.82 9.63
C GLN A 509 17.13 -4.63 9.73
N HIS A 510 16.46 -4.85 8.61
CA HIS A 510 15.17 -5.53 8.54
C HIS A 510 15.22 -6.81 7.71
N PHE A 511 14.31 -7.72 8.00
CA PHE A 511 14.13 -9.00 7.31
C PHE A 511 12.63 -9.32 7.25
N TRP A 512 12.15 -9.82 6.11
CA TRP A 512 10.79 -10.35 5.98
C TRP A 512 10.74 -11.46 4.92
N GLY A 513 9.74 -12.33 5.03
CA GLY A 513 9.47 -13.36 4.03
C GLY A 513 8.33 -12.96 3.10
N ARG A 514 8.36 -13.46 1.86
CA ARG A 514 7.26 -13.43 0.89
C ARG A 514 6.82 -14.84 0.55
N VAL A 515 5.51 -15.06 0.48
CA VAL A 515 4.93 -16.21 -0.23
C VAL A 515 4.11 -15.68 -1.41
N GLY A 516 4.43 -16.15 -2.62
CA GLY A 516 3.77 -15.73 -3.85
C GLY A 516 3.13 -16.91 -4.59
N LEU A 517 1.87 -16.78 -5.00
CA LEU A 517 1.14 -17.72 -5.83
C LEU A 517 0.79 -17.04 -7.16
N ASN A 518 0.96 -17.74 -8.28
CA ASN A 518 0.52 -17.28 -9.60
C ASN A 518 -0.30 -18.33 -10.35
N TYR A 519 -1.18 -17.85 -11.23
CA TYR A 519 -1.93 -18.65 -12.17
C TYR A 519 -1.89 -17.97 -13.55
N GLY A 520 -1.23 -18.59 -14.53
CA GLY A 520 -1.09 -18.09 -15.90
C GLY A 520 -1.86 -18.99 -16.88
N TRP A 521 -2.62 -18.43 -17.82
CA TRP A 521 -3.49 -19.21 -18.69
C TRP A 521 -3.74 -18.65 -20.09
#